data_AF-A0A0F4PSJ2-F1
#
_entry.id   AF-A0A0F4PSJ2-F1
#
_cell.length_a   1.000
_cell.length_b   1.000
_cell.length_c   1.000
_cell.angle_alpha   90.00
_cell.angle_beta   90.00
_cell.angle_gamma   90.00
#
_symmetry.space_group_name_H-M   'P 1'
#
loop_
_entity.id
_entity.type
_entity.pdbx_description
1 polymer ?
#
loop_
_entity_poly.entity_id
_entity_poly.type
_entity_poly.pdbx_seq_one_letter_code
_entity_poly.pdbx_strand_id
1 'polypeptide(L)'
;MRVSEIYSLLLVFLLVATTKSFANNNAILRVLDEDVKAKIVLLSAKITKCKQQAQSSPVVLETNVFKKLKVKREDLLKALYYLNIRNKNHCEGGLRESLAYAIGQLAYTRNELGLAVSDYSKASAELLYESTNFLKVRAHYESQSKPFRDELEKQIGTTVFDFNSLLETLNTDEW
;
A
#
# COMPACT_ATOMS: atom_id res chain seq x y z
N MET A 1 -23.12 -48.04 -32.80
CA MET A 1 -22.87 -47.01 -31.77
C MET A 1 -23.40 -45.70 -32.29
N ARG A 2 -24.47 -45.20 -31.65
CA ARG A 2 -25.47 -44.35 -32.28
C ARG A 2 -25.03 -42.89 -32.27
N VAL A 3 -24.87 -42.35 -33.47
CA VAL A 3 -24.79 -40.92 -33.80
C VAL A 3 -25.76 -40.05 -32.97
N SER A 4 -26.89 -40.62 -32.56
CA SER A 4 -27.90 -40.03 -31.66
C SER A 4 -27.40 -39.60 -30.27
N GLU A 5 -26.41 -40.26 -29.67
CA GLU A 5 -25.95 -39.92 -28.31
C GLU A 5 -25.04 -38.68 -28.32
N ILE A 6 -24.25 -38.51 -29.39
CA ILE A 6 -23.35 -37.37 -29.57
C ILE A 6 -24.14 -36.09 -29.79
N TYR A 7 -25.23 -36.14 -30.58
CA TYR A 7 -26.11 -34.99 -30.78
C TYR A 7 -26.84 -34.57 -29.50
N SER A 8 -27.19 -35.52 -28.64
CA SER A 8 -27.86 -35.22 -27.36
C SER A 8 -26.92 -34.54 -26.37
N LEU A 9 -25.65 -34.93 -26.32
CA LEU A 9 -24.61 -34.28 -25.51
C LEU A 9 -24.26 -32.87 -26.01
N LEU A 10 -24.20 -32.68 -27.33
CA LEU A 10 -23.96 -31.35 -27.93
C LEU A 10 -25.11 -30.37 -27.62
N LEU A 11 -26.36 -30.84 -27.64
CA LEU A 11 -27.54 -30.04 -27.31
C LEU A 11 -27.57 -29.62 -25.83
N VAL A 12 -27.14 -30.49 -24.91
CA VAL A 12 -27.01 -30.14 -23.49
C VAL A 12 -25.93 -29.08 -23.28
N PHE A 13 -24.78 -29.18 -23.96
CA PHE A 13 -23.73 -28.15 -23.89
C PHE A 13 -24.18 -26.81 -24.49
N LEU A 14 -24.93 -26.83 -25.60
CA LEU A 14 -25.52 -25.63 -26.21
C LEU A 14 -26.60 -24.98 -25.32
N LEU A 15 -27.39 -25.77 -24.59
CA LEU A 15 -28.42 -25.28 -23.65
C LEU A 15 -27.82 -24.67 -22.38
N VAL A 16 -26.69 -25.19 -21.88
CA VAL A 16 -25.97 -24.59 -20.73
C VAL A 16 -25.28 -23.28 -21.14
N ALA A 17 -24.85 -23.17 -22.39
CA ALA A 17 -24.22 -21.96 -22.94
C ALA A 17 -25.21 -20.80 -23.17
N THR A 18 -26.52 -21.09 -23.30
CA THR A 18 -27.54 -20.07 -23.57
C THR A 18 -28.40 -19.77 -22.34
N THR A 19 -28.14 -18.61 -21.70
CA THR A 19 -29.11 -17.78 -20.95
C THR A 19 -29.40 -18.03 -19.48
N LYS A 20 -28.42 -18.41 -18.67
CA LYS A 20 -28.43 -17.99 -17.26
C LYS A 20 -27.11 -17.34 -16.90
N SER A 21 -27.16 -16.03 -16.61
CA SER A 21 -26.10 -15.37 -15.85
C SER A 21 -25.74 -16.28 -14.67
N PHE A 22 -24.49 -16.74 -14.60
CA PHE A 22 -24.04 -17.71 -13.58
C PHE A 22 -24.28 -17.19 -12.15
N ALA A 23 -24.37 -15.87 -11.98
CA ALA A 23 -24.78 -15.21 -10.75
C ALA A 23 -25.69 -14.02 -11.07
N ASN A 24 -26.61 -13.68 -10.17
CA ASN A 24 -27.34 -12.41 -10.27
C ASN A 24 -26.45 -11.24 -9.79
N ASN A 25 -26.80 -10.02 -10.18
CA ASN A 25 -26.04 -8.82 -9.84
C ASN A 25 -25.84 -8.63 -8.34
N ASN A 26 -26.82 -9.00 -7.51
CA ASN A 26 -26.74 -8.91 -6.05
C ASN A 26 -25.67 -9.86 -5.47
N ALA A 27 -25.55 -11.06 -6.01
CA ALA A 27 -24.53 -12.02 -5.60
C ALA A 27 -23.13 -11.53 -5.97
N ILE A 28 -22.96 -10.93 -7.15
CA ILE A 28 -21.69 -10.31 -7.58
C ILE A 28 -21.32 -9.16 -6.62
N LEU A 29 -22.25 -8.24 -6.36
CA LEU A 29 -22.01 -7.11 -5.48
C LEU A 29 -21.68 -7.53 -4.04
N ARG A 30 -22.32 -8.58 -3.53
CA ARG A 30 -22.01 -9.14 -2.20
C ARG A 30 -20.59 -9.69 -2.14
N VAL A 31 -20.16 -10.46 -3.13
CA VAL A 31 -18.80 -11.01 -3.17
C VAL A 31 -17.75 -9.90 -3.23
N LEU A 32 -17.99 -8.85 -4.02
CA LEU A 32 -17.07 -7.71 -4.12
C LEU A 32 -17.01 -6.89 -2.81
N ASP A 33 -18.14 -6.71 -2.14
CA ASP A 33 -18.19 -6.04 -0.83
C ASP A 33 -17.46 -6.84 0.26
N GLU A 34 -17.65 -8.16 0.28
CA GLU A 34 -16.94 -9.08 1.18
C GLU A 34 -15.43 -9.08 0.92
N ASP A 35 -15.00 -9.03 -0.34
CA ASP A 35 -13.58 -8.92 -0.70
C ASP A 35 -12.96 -7.60 -0.20
N VAL A 36 -13.64 -6.45 -0.39
CA VAL A 36 -13.18 -5.17 0.15
C VAL A 36 -13.03 -5.25 1.68
N LYS A 37 -14.03 -5.78 2.39
CA LYS A 37 -13.98 -5.94 3.85
C LYS A 37 -12.82 -6.84 4.30
N ALA A 38 -12.63 -7.97 3.62
CA ALA A 38 -11.52 -8.87 3.91
C ALA A 38 -10.16 -8.18 3.73
N LYS A 39 -9.98 -7.41 2.66
CA LYS A 39 -8.74 -6.68 2.39
C LYS A 39 -8.48 -5.54 3.38
N ILE A 40 -9.53 -4.88 3.90
CA ILE A 40 -9.39 -3.91 5.00
C ILE A 40 -8.80 -4.59 6.24
N VAL A 41 -9.31 -5.77 6.61
CA VAL A 41 -8.81 -6.53 7.76
C VAL A 41 -7.34 -6.94 7.55
N LEU A 42 -6.99 -7.41 6.35
CA LEU A 42 -5.61 -7.78 6.01
C LEU A 42 -4.66 -6.58 6.10
N LEU A 43 -5.05 -5.42 5.54
CA LEU A 43 -4.24 -4.21 5.59
C LEU A 43 -4.06 -3.74 7.04
N SER A 44 -5.13 -3.73 7.84
CA SER A 44 -5.07 -3.38 9.27
C SER A 44 -4.08 -4.27 10.03
N ALA A 45 -4.17 -5.60 9.84
CA ALA A 45 -3.23 -6.54 10.46
C ALA A 45 -1.78 -6.31 10.01
N LYS A 46 -1.56 -5.94 8.74
CA LYS A 46 -0.22 -5.62 8.22
C LYS A 46 0.34 -4.33 8.81
N ILE A 47 -0.47 -3.27 8.93
CA ILE A 47 -0.08 -2.03 9.60
C ILE A 47 0.38 -2.33 11.03
N THR A 48 -0.37 -3.15 11.79
CA THR A 48 0.03 -3.56 13.14
C THR A 48 1.38 -4.30 13.13
N LYS A 49 1.59 -5.25 12.20
CA LYS A 49 2.86 -5.96 12.07
C LYS A 49 4.03 -5.03 11.71
N CYS A 50 3.84 -4.10 10.76
CA CYS A 50 4.85 -3.12 10.39
C CYS A 50 5.22 -2.22 11.58
N LYS A 51 4.23 -1.81 12.39
CA LYS A 51 4.47 -1.06 13.63
C LYS A 51 5.25 -1.86 14.66
N GLN A 52 4.90 -3.12 14.90
CA GLN A 52 5.62 -3.99 15.82
C GLN A 52 7.07 -4.21 15.37
N GLN A 53 7.29 -4.44 14.07
CA GLN A 53 8.61 -4.58 13.49
C GLN A 53 9.47 -3.33 13.68
N ALA A 54 8.89 -2.15 13.45
CA ALA A 54 9.55 -0.86 13.68
C ALA A 54 10.01 -0.68 15.13
N GLN A 55 9.21 -1.16 16.09
CA GLN A 55 9.50 -1.06 17.52
C GLN A 55 10.50 -2.13 18.01
N SER A 56 10.56 -3.30 17.37
CA SER A 56 11.44 -4.40 17.78
C SER A 56 12.90 -4.25 17.35
N SER A 57 13.20 -3.29 16.47
CA SER A 57 14.55 -3.09 15.92
C SER A 57 14.88 -1.59 15.88
N PRO A 58 15.26 -1.02 17.03
CA PRO A 58 15.60 0.40 17.10
C PRO A 58 16.82 0.70 16.23
N VAL A 59 16.70 1.75 15.44
CA VAL A 59 17.78 2.25 14.58
C VAL A 59 18.60 3.26 15.37
N VAL A 60 19.92 3.07 15.38
CA VAL A 60 20.87 4.02 15.96
C VAL A 60 21.67 4.63 14.82
N LEU A 61 21.62 5.95 14.68
CA LEU A 61 22.35 6.66 13.64
C LEU A 61 23.75 7.05 14.11
N GLU A 62 24.74 6.87 13.25
CA GLU A 62 26.08 7.42 13.44
C GLU A 62 26.11 8.91 13.02
N THR A 63 25.67 9.78 13.93
CA THR A 63 25.47 11.22 13.64
C THR A 63 26.73 11.96 13.23
N ASN A 64 27.89 11.52 13.71
CA ASN A 64 29.19 12.13 13.39
C ASN A 64 29.53 12.11 11.89
N VAL A 65 29.03 11.13 11.12
CA VAL A 65 29.26 11.09 9.67
C VAL A 65 28.55 12.26 8.98
N PHE A 66 27.31 12.55 9.39
CA PHE A 66 26.53 13.65 8.83
C PHE A 66 27.10 15.03 9.20
N LYS A 67 27.69 15.17 10.41
CA LYS A 67 28.42 16.38 10.80
C LYS A 67 29.65 16.63 9.91
N LYS A 68 30.43 15.58 9.61
CA LYS A 68 31.57 15.68 8.68
C LYS A 68 31.14 16.07 7.27
N LEU A 69 29.97 15.62 6.84
CA LEU A 69 29.33 16.01 5.58
C LEU A 69 28.71 17.43 5.62
N LYS A 70 28.79 18.13 6.77
CA LYS A 70 28.21 19.47 6.99
C LYS A 70 26.70 19.53 6.73
N VAL A 71 26.00 18.42 6.97
CA VAL A 71 24.53 18.35 6.84
C VAL A 71 23.90 19.18 7.96
N LYS A 72 22.86 19.97 7.65
CA LYS A 72 22.10 20.67 8.68
C LYS A 72 21.14 19.70 9.37
N ARG A 73 20.93 19.90 10.67
CA ARG A 73 19.99 19.08 11.47
C ARG A 73 18.61 19.00 10.83
N GLU A 74 18.10 20.13 10.34
CA GLU A 74 16.79 20.21 9.70
C GLU A 74 16.69 19.32 8.46
N ASP A 75 17.73 19.31 7.62
CA ASP A 75 17.78 18.47 6.41
C ASP A 75 17.86 16.99 6.78
N LEU A 76 18.61 16.64 7.85
CA LEU A 76 18.61 15.29 8.41
C LEU A 76 17.20 14.87 8.87
N LEU A 77 16.52 15.70 9.66
CA LEU A 77 15.20 15.37 10.19
C LEU A 77 14.15 15.21 9.09
N LYS A 78 14.18 16.07 8.06
CA LYS A 78 13.29 15.94 6.88
C LYS A 78 13.57 14.66 6.10
N ALA A 79 14.85 14.31 5.92
CA ALA A 79 15.24 13.08 5.25
C ALA A 79 14.80 11.83 6.04
N LEU A 80 14.95 11.84 7.36
CA LEU A 80 14.49 10.74 8.21
C LEU A 80 12.96 10.61 8.21
N TYR A 81 12.24 11.74 8.22
CA TYR A 81 10.80 11.74 8.06
C TYR A 81 10.37 11.15 6.71
N TYR A 82 11.06 11.51 5.61
CA TYR A 82 10.84 10.90 4.29
C TYR A 82 11.01 9.38 4.34
N LEU A 83 12.14 8.90 4.82
CA LEU A 83 12.49 7.48 4.85
C LEU A 83 11.52 6.67 5.74
N ASN A 84 11.07 7.24 6.86
CA ASN A 84 10.06 6.62 7.73
C ASN A 84 8.76 6.33 6.98
N ILE A 85 8.22 7.31 6.27
CA ILE A 85 6.98 7.13 5.50
C ILE A 85 7.21 6.22 4.29
N ARG A 86 8.32 6.38 3.56
CA ARG A 86 8.69 5.51 2.45
C ARG A 86 8.75 4.05 2.87
N ASN A 87 9.44 3.75 3.97
CA ASN A 87 9.63 2.38 4.44
C ASN A 87 8.31 1.78 4.97
N LYS A 88 7.44 2.59 5.59
CA LYS A 88 6.05 2.18 5.93
C LYS A 88 5.25 1.85 4.68
N ASN A 89 5.28 2.72 3.67
CA ASN A 89 4.63 2.48 2.38
C ASN A 89 5.16 1.20 1.72
N HIS A 90 6.48 0.94 1.79
CA HIS A 90 7.06 -0.29 1.28
C HIS A 90 6.58 -1.53 2.04
N CYS A 91 6.47 -1.44 3.37
CA CYS A 91 5.96 -2.53 4.19
C CYS A 91 4.49 -2.86 3.88
N GLU A 92 3.64 -1.84 3.68
CA GLU A 92 2.19 -1.98 3.54
C GLU A 92 1.71 -2.06 2.08
N GLY A 93 2.56 -1.68 1.12
CA GLY A 93 2.20 -1.31 -0.25
C GLY A 93 1.37 -2.34 -0.99
N GLY A 94 1.79 -3.61 -1.00
CA GLY A 94 1.06 -4.66 -1.71
C GLY A 94 -0.39 -4.85 -1.23
N LEU A 95 -0.68 -4.63 0.06
CA LEU A 95 -2.06 -4.71 0.56
C LEU A 95 -2.84 -3.43 0.31
N ARG A 96 -2.18 -2.26 0.27
CA ARG A 96 -2.83 -1.00 -0.14
C ARG A 96 -3.26 -1.07 -1.60
N GLU A 97 -2.39 -1.56 -2.48
CA GLU A 97 -2.69 -1.81 -3.89
C GLU A 97 -3.83 -2.82 -4.06
N SER A 98 -3.77 -3.95 -3.34
CA SER A 98 -4.81 -4.96 -3.38
C SER A 98 -6.17 -4.41 -2.94
N LEU A 99 -6.21 -3.63 -1.86
CA LEU A 99 -7.44 -3.00 -1.38
C LEU A 99 -7.96 -1.95 -2.36
N ALA A 100 -7.09 -1.10 -2.90
CA ALA A 100 -7.47 -0.08 -3.87
C ALA A 100 -8.05 -0.71 -5.15
N TYR A 101 -7.48 -1.83 -5.61
CA TYR A 101 -8.02 -2.59 -6.72
C TYR A 101 -9.43 -3.12 -6.43
N ALA A 102 -9.65 -3.73 -5.26
CA ALA A 102 -10.98 -4.25 -4.88
C ALA A 102 -12.03 -3.14 -4.78
N ILE A 103 -11.67 -1.99 -4.21
CA ILE A 103 -12.55 -0.81 -4.16
C ILE A 103 -12.88 -0.35 -5.59
N GLY A 104 -11.86 -0.28 -6.46
CA GLY A 104 -12.03 0.08 -7.88
C GLY A 104 -12.96 -0.88 -8.62
N GLN A 105 -12.79 -2.19 -8.42
CA GLN A 105 -13.64 -3.22 -9.03
C GLN A 105 -15.10 -3.10 -8.56
N LEU A 106 -15.32 -2.89 -7.26
CA LEU A 106 -16.66 -2.68 -6.71
C LEU A 106 -17.30 -1.40 -7.28
N ALA A 107 -16.55 -0.30 -7.34
CA ALA A 107 -17.04 0.97 -7.88
C ALA A 107 -17.39 0.86 -9.37
N TYR A 108 -16.52 0.23 -10.17
CA TYR A 108 -16.74 -0.02 -11.59
C TYR A 108 -18.00 -0.88 -11.81
N THR A 109 -18.13 -2.00 -11.10
CA THR A 109 -19.29 -2.90 -11.22
C THR A 109 -20.59 -2.20 -10.84
N ARG A 110 -20.60 -1.38 -9.77
CA ARG A 110 -21.78 -0.60 -9.38
C ARG A 110 -22.18 0.40 -10.47
N ASN A 111 -21.20 1.07 -11.06
CA ASN A 111 -21.44 2.00 -12.16
C ASN A 111 -22.04 1.31 -13.40
N GLU A 112 -21.54 0.13 -13.79
CA GLU A 112 -22.11 -0.67 -14.89
C GLU A 112 -23.57 -1.05 -14.64
N LEU A 113 -23.97 -1.19 -13.37
CA LEU A 113 -25.33 -1.50 -12.95
C LEU A 113 -26.21 -0.26 -12.73
N GLY A 114 -25.71 0.95 -13.02
CA GLY A 114 -26.43 2.20 -12.78
C GLY A 114 -26.64 2.53 -11.30
N LEU A 115 -25.81 1.96 -10.42
CA LEU A 115 -25.85 2.19 -8.97
C LEU A 115 -24.86 3.28 -8.58
N ALA A 116 -25.19 4.04 -7.52
CA ALA A 116 -24.27 5.00 -6.94
C ALA A 116 -22.97 4.33 -6.48
N VAL A 117 -21.85 5.07 -6.55
CA VAL A 117 -20.54 4.62 -6.05
C VAL A 117 -20.61 4.17 -4.58
N SER A 118 -19.76 3.21 -4.19
CA SER A 118 -19.75 2.71 -2.80
C SER A 118 -19.13 3.74 -1.85
N ASP A 119 -19.40 3.61 -0.54
CA ASP A 119 -18.81 4.47 0.49
C ASP A 119 -17.27 4.37 0.52
N TYR A 120 -16.72 3.23 0.10
CA TYR A 120 -15.27 2.98 0.03
C TYR A 120 -14.57 3.84 -1.04
N SER A 121 -15.30 4.33 -2.04
CA SER A 121 -14.72 4.97 -3.23
C SER A 121 -13.91 6.23 -2.94
N LYS A 122 -14.21 6.92 -1.82
CA LYS A 122 -13.45 8.11 -1.39
C LYS A 122 -12.06 7.76 -0.84
N ALA A 123 -11.85 6.53 -0.38
CA ALA A 123 -10.62 6.12 0.29
C ALA A 123 -9.54 5.56 -0.66
N SER A 124 -9.88 5.23 -1.92
CA SER A 124 -8.94 4.57 -2.83
C SER A 124 -7.76 5.45 -3.23
N ALA A 125 -7.97 6.75 -3.41
CA ALA A 125 -6.91 7.68 -3.77
C ALA A 125 -5.87 7.82 -2.64
N GLU A 126 -6.32 7.87 -1.39
CA GLU A 126 -5.44 7.98 -0.20
C GLU A 126 -4.67 6.68 0.10
N LEU A 127 -5.15 5.54 -0.41
CA LEU A 127 -4.43 4.27 -0.33
C LEU A 127 -3.24 4.21 -1.29
N LEU A 128 -3.37 4.81 -2.47
CA LEU A 128 -2.40 4.67 -3.57
C LEU A 128 -1.44 5.85 -3.68
N TYR A 129 -1.93 7.07 -3.46
CA TYR A 129 -1.21 8.27 -3.83
C TYR A 129 -0.66 9.01 -2.62
N GLU A 130 0.58 9.48 -2.78
CA GLU A 130 1.24 10.34 -1.82
C GLU A 130 0.66 11.75 -1.87
N SER A 131 0.48 12.38 -0.70
CA SER A 131 0.04 13.78 -0.65
C SER A 131 1.10 14.72 -1.23
N THR A 132 0.67 15.87 -1.76
CA THR A 132 1.57 16.92 -2.24
C THR A 132 2.61 17.34 -1.20
N ASN A 133 2.24 17.35 0.10
CA ASN A 133 3.17 17.68 1.17
C ASN A 133 4.27 16.62 1.31
N PHE A 134 3.93 15.33 1.19
CA PHE A 134 4.92 14.27 1.20
C PHE A 134 5.82 14.31 -0.04
N LEU A 135 5.26 14.60 -1.22
CA LEU A 135 6.04 14.77 -2.45
C LEU A 135 7.05 15.92 -2.35
N LYS A 136 6.73 17.02 -1.66
CA LYS A 136 7.69 18.10 -1.38
C LYS A 136 8.85 17.63 -0.50
N VAL A 137 8.56 16.83 0.53
CA VAL A 137 9.58 16.24 1.40
C VAL A 137 10.47 15.28 0.59
N ARG A 138 9.89 14.44 -0.27
CA ARG A 138 10.63 13.58 -1.20
C ARG A 138 11.54 14.39 -2.11
N ALA A 139 11.02 15.42 -2.76
CA ALA A 139 11.81 16.29 -3.64
C ALA A 139 12.98 16.94 -2.89
N HIS A 140 12.76 17.38 -1.65
CA HIS A 140 13.82 17.89 -0.79
C HIS A 140 14.90 16.83 -0.50
N TYR A 141 14.52 15.60 -0.18
CA TYR A 141 15.45 14.47 0.01
C TYR A 141 16.26 14.18 -1.26
N GLU A 142 15.61 14.09 -2.42
CA GLU A 142 16.26 13.82 -3.70
C GLU A 142 17.22 14.96 -4.11
N SER A 143 16.94 16.20 -3.70
CA SER A 143 17.81 17.36 -3.98
C SER A 143 19.08 17.40 -3.14
N GLN A 144 19.20 16.55 -2.11
CA GLN A 144 20.38 16.49 -1.25
C GLN A 144 21.64 16.02 -2.01
N SER A 145 22.80 16.09 -1.37
CA SER A 145 24.01 15.52 -1.95
C SER A 145 23.93 13.99 -1.97
N LYS A 146 24.48 13.36 -3.02
CA LYS A 146 24.55 11.89 -3.11
C LYS A 146 25.23 11.25 -1.89
N PRO A 147 26.38 11.76 -1.37
CA PRO A 147 27.01 11.20 -0.18
C PRO A 147 26.12 11.20 1.06
N PHE A 148 25.31 12.24 1.25
CA PHE A 148 24.36 12.31 2.35
C PHE A 148 23.26 11.23 2.20
N ARG A 149 22.66 11.13 1.01
CA ARG A 149 21.65 10.09 0.75
C ARG A 149 22.20 8.68 0.91
N ASP A 150 23.37 8.40 0.34
CA ASP A 150 24.01 7.07 0.41
C ASP A 150 24.25 6.65 1.86
N GLU A 151 24.73 7.55 2.72
CA GLU A 151 24.96 7.23 4.13
C GLU A 151 23.65 7.00 4.88
N LEU A 152 22.60 7.77 4.59
CA LEU A 152 21.27 7.52 5.15
C LEU A 152 20.71 6.16 4.72
N GLU A 153 20.81 5.82 3.43
CA GLU A 153 20.33 4.52 2.93
C GLU A 153 21.11 3.36 3.53
N LYS A 154 22.43 3.52 3.72
CA LYS A 154 23.27 2.51 4.35
C LYS A 154 22.84 2.25 5.81
N GLN A 155 22.50 3.28 6.57
CA GLN A 155 22.15 3.15 7.99
C GLN A 155 20.68 2.78 8.22
N ILE A 156 19.75 3.31 7.42
CA ILE A 156 18.30 3.11 7.58
C ILE A 156 17.79 1.93 6.72
N GLY A 157 18.26 1.84 5.48
CA GLY A 157 17.75 0.90 4.48
C GLY A 157 16.26 1.09 4.17
N THR A 158 15.61 0.01 3.74
CA THR A 158 14.19 -0.01 3.32
C THR A 158 13.25 -0.56 4.38
N THR A 159 13.76 -0.93 5.55
CA THR A 159 12.98 -1.53 6.63
C THR A 159 12.29 -0.46 7.47
N VAL A 160 11.09 -0.76 7.97
CA VAL A 160 10.36 0.11 8.91
C VAL A 160 11.16 0.30 10.21
N PHE A 161 11.10 1.50 10.77
CA PHE A 161 11.78 1.87 12.01
C PHE A 161 10.94 2.83 12.85
N ASP A 162 11.19 2.87 14.16
CA ASP A 162 10.51 3.79 15.07
C ASP A 162 11.12 5.19 15.00
N PHE A 163 10.45 6.08 14.26
CA PHE A 163 10.88 7.46 14.11
C PHE A 163 10.92 8.24 15.43
N ASN A 164 10.01 7.98 16.37
CA ASN A 164 9.97 8.73 17.63
C ASN A 164 11.16 8.36 18.51
N SER A 165 11.44 7.06 18.65
CA SER A 165 12.62 6.59 19.39
C SER A 165 13.92 7.11 18.77
N LEU A 166 13.99 7.17 17.43
CA LEU A 166 15.12 7.77 16.74
C LEU A 166 15.27 9.27 17.05
N LEU A 167 14.18 10.03 17.06
CA LEU A 167 14.20 11.46 17.42
C LEU A 167 14.66 11.69 18.85
N GLU A 168 14.24 10.85 19.80
CA GLU A 168 14.68 10.92 21.19
C GLU A 168 16.21 10.79 21.29
N THR A 169 16.78 9.82 20.56
CA THR A 169 18.23 9.62 20.47
C THR A 169 18.94 10.81 19.83
N LEU A 170 18.36 11.40 18.78
CA LEU A 170 18.92 12.58 18.10
C LEU A 170 18.77 13.89 18.89
N ASN A 171 17.94 13.92 19.92
CA ASN A 171 17.83 15.07 20.82
C ASN A 171 18.88 15.02 21.94
N THR A 172 19.42 13.84 22.26
CA THR A 172 20.50 13.68 23.23
C THR A 172 21.88 13.87 22.62
N ASP A 173 22.02 13.70 21.30
CA ASP A 173 23.26 13.99 20.59
C ASP A 173 23.46 15.50 20.42
N GLU A 174 24.58 16.05 20.88
CA GLU A 174 25.00 17.41 20.51
C GLU A 174 25.14 17.47 18.99
N TRP A 175 24.32 18.27 18.30
CA TRP A 175 24.37 18.40 16.84
C TRP A 175 25.35 19.49 16.40
#